data_AF-A0A8R2JWS8-F1
#
_entry.id   AF-A0A8R2JWS8-F1
#
_cell.length_a   1.000
_cell.length_b   1.000
_cell.length_c   1.000
_cell.angle_alpha   90.00
_cell.angle_beta   90.00
_cell.angle_gamma   90.00
#
_symmetry.space_group_name_H-M   'P 1'
#
loop_
_entity.id
_entity.type
_entity.pdbx_description
1 polymer ?
#
loop_
_entity_poly.entity_id
_entity_poly.type
_entity_poly.pdbx_seq_one_letter_code
_entity_poly.pdbx_strand_id
1 'polypeptide(L)'
;MKPTKLKEHLASVHPQHASDSLEVFQIKKARFEKAASYKVAYRIARSKKPHTIGESLIKPCALEMVELVCGLEQRKKIEAIPLSNDTINSRISDMSTNILEQVIRELDSTPFPFSMQLDEKLNSSSFKLICL
;
A
#
# COMPACT_ATOMS: atom_id res chain seq x y z
N MET A 1 6.62 3.22 -23.62
CA MET A 1 5.82 2.98 -24.84
C MET A 1 5.69 4.31 -25.58
N LYS A 2 5.77 4.33 -26.92
CA LYS A 2 5.61 5.58 -27.69
C LYS A 2 4.13 6.04 -27.67
N PRO A 3 3.81 7.35 -27.70
CA PRO A 3 2.44 7.86 -27.54
C PRO A 3 1.43 7.31 -28.56
N THR A 4 1.86 7.08 -29.81
CA THR A 4 1.01 6.54 -30.88
C THR A 4 0.55 5.12 -30.60
N LYS A 5 1.47 4.24 -30.18
CA LYS A 5 1.16 2.87 -29.78
C LYS A 5 0.24 2.80 -28.55
N LEU A 6 0.32 3.79 -27.65
CA LEU A 6 -0.56 3.86 -26.48
C LEU A 6 -2.01 4.13 -26.86
N LYS A 7 -2.26 5.08 -27.76
CA LYS A 7 -3.62 5.37 -28.22
C LYS A 7 -4.26 4.16 -28.89
N GLU A 8 -3.54 3.48 -29.77
CA GLU A 8 -4.02 2.26 -30.44
C GLU A 8 -4.30 1.12 -29.45
N HIS A 9 -3.42 0.92 -28.46
CA HIS A 9 -3.59 -0.10 -27.43
C HIS A 9 -4.79 0.19 -26.52
N LEU A 10 -4.97 1.43 -26.09
CA LEU A 10 -6.12 1.82 -25.26
C LEU A 10 -7.42 1.70 -26.05
N ALA A 11 -7.46 2.12 -27.32
CA ALA A 11 -8.66 1.98 -28.14
C ALA A 11 -9.06 0.50 -28.37
N SER A 12 -8.09 -0.41 -28.50
CA SER A 12 -8.35 -1.82 -28.78
C SER A 12 -8.58 -2.69 -27.53
N VAL A 13 -7.84 -2.46 -26.45
CA VAL A 13 -7.83 -3.33 -25.26
C VAL A 13 -8.60 -2.71 -24.08
N HIS A 14 -8.64 -1.37 -23.98
CA HIS A 14 -9.28 -0.64 -22.88
C HIS A 14 -10.09 0.57 -23.39
N PRO A 15 -11.19 0.36 -24.13
CA PRO A 15 -11.90 1.44 -24.85
C PRO A 15 -12.34 2.59 -23.94
N GLN A 16 -12.67 2.30 -22.67
CA GLN A 16 -13.03 3.27 -21.64
C GLN A 16 -11.89 4.25 -21.28
N HIS A 17 -10.66 3.96 -21.70
CA HIS A 17 -9.47 4.77 -21.50
C HIS A 17 -8.85 5.25 -22.82
N ALA A 18 -9.55 5.11 -23.95
CA ALA A 18 -9.02 5.47 -25.28
C ALA A 18 -8.63 6.96 -25.41
N SER A 19 -9.25 7.84 -24.61
CA SER A 19 -8.95 9.28 -24.58
C SER A 19 -7.87 9.68 -23.58
N ASP A 20 -7.35 8.74 -22.77
CA ASP A 20 -6.34 9.07 -21.76
C ASP A 20 -5.05 9.54 -22.46
N SER A 21 -4.54 10.70 -22.02
CA SER A 21 -3.21 11.14 -22.42
C SER A 21 -2.13 10.23 -21.82
N LEU A 22 -0.93 10.26 -22.39
CA LEU A 22 0.21 9.53 -21.84
C LEU A 22 0.46 9.91 -20.37
N GLU A 23 0.33 11.20 -20.02
CA GLU A 23 0.51 11.69 -18.66
C GLU A 23 -0.53 11.11 -17.71
N VAL A 24 -1.81 11.14 -18.08
CA VAL A 24 -2.91 10.56 -17.29
C VAL A 24 -2.68 9.07 -17.06
N PHE A 25 -2.25 8.35 -18.10
CA PHE A 25 -1.94 6.93 -17.99
C PHE A 25 -0.81 6.65 -16.99
N GLN A 26 0.28 7.43 -17.03
CA GLN A 26 1.40 7.28 -16.10
C GLN A 26 0.99 7.60 -14.66
N ILE A 27 0.17 8.62 -14.44
CA ILE A 27 -0.39 8.96 -13.12
C ILE A 27 -1.23 7.81 -12.58
N LYS A 28 -2.14 7.26 -13.39
CA LYS A 28 -2.97 6.11 -13.00
C LYS A 28 -2.09 4.91 -12.67
N LYS A 29 -1.09 4.61 -13.50
CA LYS A 29 -0.12 3.53 -13.29
C LYS A 29 0.60 3.68 -11.93
N ALA A 30 1.19 4.84 -11.66
CA ALA A 30 1.89 5.11 -10.40
C ALA A 30 0.96 4.99 -9.19
N ARG A 31 -0.33 5.37 -9.33
CA ARG A 31 -1.33 5.19 -8.28
C ARG A 31 -1.58 3.71 -7.96
N PHE A 32 -1.66 2.85 -8.97
CA PHE A 32 -1.83 1.41 -8.78
C PHE A 32 -0.59 0.76 -8.14
N GLU A 33 0.61 1.13 -8.58
CA GLU A 33 1.89 0.67 -7.98
C GLU A 33 1.97 1.08 -6.50
N LYS A 34 1.63 2.33 -6.21
CA LYS A 34 1.54 2.84 -4.82
C LYS A 34 0.51 2.06 -4.01
N ALA A 35 -0.69 1.82 -4.54
CA ALA A 35 -1.73 1.06 -3.85
C ALA A 35 -1.30 -0.39 -3.53
N ALA A 36 -0.58 -1.03 -4.45
CA ALA A 36 -0.01 -2.35 -4.23
C ALA A 36 1.01 -2.34 -3.08
N SER A 37 1.89 -1.33 -3.02
CA SER A 37 2.87 -1.17 -1.92
C SER A 37 2.19 -1.04 -0.55
N TYR A 38 1.10 -0.26 -0.44
CA TYR A 38 0.33 -0.17 0.81
C TYR A 38 -0.30 -1.50 1.21
N LYS A 39 -0.83 -2.28 0.25
CA LYS A 39 -1.41 -3.59 0.56
C LYS A 39 -0.36 -4.55 1.12
N VAL A 40 0.86 -4.57 0.58
CA VAL A 40 1.96 -5.37 1.12
C VAL A 40 2.35 -4.88 2.51
N ALA A 41 2.58 -3.57 2.67
CA ALA A 41 2.92 -2.96 3.96
C ALA A 41 1.90 -3.27 5.05
N TYR A 42 0.60 -3.19 4.73
CA TYR A 42 -0.49 -3.55 5.64
C TYR A 42 -0.42 -5.02 6.07
N ARG A 43 -0.17 -5.94 5.14
CA ARG A 43 -0.05 -7.37 5.46
C ARG A 43 1.16 -7.64 6.37
N ILE A 44 2.29 -6.97 6.14
CA ILE A 44 3.49 -7.08 6.97
C ILE A 44 3.21 -6.58 8.39
N ALA A 45 2.68 -5.36 8.52
CA ALA A 45 2.36 -4.74 9.81
C ALA A 45 1.34 -5.57 10.59
N ARG A 46 0.26 -6.01 9.93
CA ARG A 46 -0.78 -6.84 10.56
C ARG A 46 -0.24 -8.19 11.04
N SER A 47 0.75 -8.73 10.35
CA SER A 47 1.40 -9.99 10.72
C SER A 47 2.53 -9.79 11.76
N LYS A 48 2.74 -8.56 12.23
CA LYS A 48 3.81 -8.16 13.16
C LYS A 48 5.20 -8.61 12.66
N LYS A 49 5.44 -8.54 11.35
CA LYS A 49 6.73 -8.89 10.74
C LYS A 49 7.58 -7.64 10.55
N PRO A 50 8.93 -7.78 10.52
CA PRO A 50 9.80 -6.65 10.22
C PRO A 50 9.55 -6.15 8.80
N HIS A 51 9.64 -4.83 8.60
CA HIS A 51 9.41 -4.19 7.31
C HIS A 51 10.43 -4.61 6.23
N THR A 52 11.62 -5.06 6.66
CA THR A 52 12.69 -5.62 5.80
C THR A 52 12.23 -6.79 4.94
N ILE A 53 11.22 -7.57 5.37
CA ILE A 53 10.72 -8.74 4.64
C ILE A 53 10.14 -8.38 3.27
N GLY A 54 9.70 -7.13 3.08
CA GLY A 54 9.20 -6.63 1.80
C GLY A 54 10.28 -6.71 0.71
N GLU A 55 11.49 -6.30 1.05
CA GLU A 55 12.62 -6.23 0.13
C GLU A 55 13.36 -7.58 0.06
N SER A 56 13.59 -8.23 1.19
CA SER A 56 14.43 -9.43 1.26
C SER A 56 13.76 -10.71 0.76
N LEU A 57 12.42 -10.77 0.78
CA LEU A 57 11.69 -12.00 0.46
C LEU A 57 10.48 -11.78 -0.45
N ILE A 58 9.58 -10.86 -0.09
CA ILE A 58 8.31 -10.71 -0.82
C ILE A 58 8.55 -10.26 -2.26
N LYS A 59 9.41 -9.26 -2.47
CA LYS A 59 9.74 -8.77 -3.81
C LYS A 59 10.39 -9.83 -4.70
N PRO A 60 11.50 -10.50 -4.32
CA PRO A 60 12.11 -11.52 -5.17
C PRO A 60 11.15 -12.67 -5.48
N CYS A 61 10.41 -13.20 -4.49
CA CYS A 61 9.43 -14.26 -4.73
C CYS A 61 8.34 -13.83 -5.73
N ALA A 62 7.81 -12.61 -5.61
CA ALA A 62 6.79 -12.11 -6.53
C ALA A 62 7.32 -11.98 -7.97
N LEU A 63 8.59 -11.55 -8.13
CA LEU A 63 9.23 -11.43 -9.44
C LEU A 63 9.45 -12.79 -10.10
N GLU A 64 9.99 -13.76 -9.35
CA GLU A 64 10.20 -15.13 -9.84
C GLU A 64 8.89 -15.80 -10.25
N MET A 65 7.86 -15.71 -9.40
CA MET A 65 6.55 -16.29 -9.70
C MET A 65 5.94 -15.70 -10.98
N VAL A 66 6.01 -14.38 -11.15
CA VAL A 66 5.42 -13.70 -12.31
C VAL A 66 6.23 -13.97 -13.56
N GLU A 67 7.55 -14.08 -13.47
CA GLU A 67 8.38 -14.47 -14.59
C GLU A 67 8.08 -15.89 -15.07
N LEU A 68 7.99 -16.85 -14.15
CA LEU A 68 7.72 -18.25 -14.47
C LEU A 68 6.31 -18.47 -15.02
N VAL A 69 5.30 -17.78 -14.48
CA VAL A 69 3.89 -18.00 -14.82
C VAL A 69 3.42 -17.10 -15.96
N CYS A 70 3.84 -15.83 -15.95
CA CYS A 70 3.29 -14.79 -16.84
C CYS A 70 4.31 -14.26 -17.86
N GLY A 71 5.61 -14.49 -17.65
CA GLY A 71 6.69 -14.04 -18.52
C GLY A 71 7.36 -12.72 -18.11
N LEU A 72 8.47 -12.41 -18.79
CA LEU A 72 9.37 -11.28 -18.51
C LEU A 72 8.71 -9.90 -18.65
N GLU A 73 7.75 -9.74 -19.57
CA GLU A 73 7.09 -8.45 -19.79
C GLU A 73 6.21 -8.04 -18.61
N GLN A 74 5.65 -9.01 -17.89
CA GLN A 74 4.82 -8.82 -16.71
C GLN A 74 5.69 -8.63 -15.47
N ARG A 75 6.85 -9.31 -15.39
CA ARG A 75 7.84 -9.12 -14.32
C ARG A 75 8.20 -7.64 -14.15
N LYS A 76 8.48 -6.93 -15.25
CA LYS A 76 8.82 -5.48 -15.24
C LYS A 76 7.74 -4.60 -14.60
N LYS A 77 6.46 -4.99 -14.71
CA LYS A 77 5.35 -4.25 -14.08
C LYS A 77 5.34 -4.43 -12.56
N ILE A 78 5.70 -5.61 -12.07
CA ILE A 78 5.79 -5.91 -10.64
C ILE A 78 7.07 -5.32 -10.03
N GLU A 79 8.16 -5.30 -10.79
CA GLU A 79 9.43 -4.71 -10.37
C GLU A 79 9.31 -3.21 -10.04
N ALA A 80 8.44 -2.50 -10.77
CA ALA A 80 8.12 -1.09 -10.54
C ALA A 80 7.39 -0.83 -9.21
N ILE A 81 6.84 -1.85 -8.55
CA ILE A 81 6.22 -1.69 -7.24
C ILE A 81 7.31 -1.42 -6.19
N PRO A 82 7.23 -0.29 -5.46
CA PRO A 82 8.23 0.05 -4.46
C PRO A 82 7.95 -0.75 -3.18
N LEU A 83 8.81 -1.73 -2.91
CA LEU A 83 8.76 -2.58 -1.71
C LEU A 83 10.08 -2.53 -0.92
N SER A 84 10.91 -1.49 -1.11
CA SER A 84 12.12 -1.32 -0.32
C SER A 84 11.80 -1.16 1.16
N ASN A 85 12.78 -1.46 2.01
CA ASN A 85 12.69 -1.32 3.44
C ASN A 85 12.09 0.04 3.85
N ASP A 86 12.67 1.13 3.34
CA ASP A 86 12.25 2.50 3.63
C ASP A 86 10.85 2.80 3.12
N THR A 87 10.49 2.27 1.95
CA THR A 87 9.14 2.43 1.42
C THR A 87 8.14 1.76 2.34
N ILE A 88 8.34 0.48 2.68
CA ILE A 88 7.40 -0.26 3.53
C ILE A 88 7.29 0.41 4.90
N ASN A 89 8.39 0.84 5.49
CA ASN A 89 8.38 1.57 6.75
C ASN A 89 7.56 2.86 6.66
N SER A 90 7.79 3.69 5.64
CA SER A 90 7.02 4.90 5.38
C SER A 90 5.53 4.59 5.19
N ARG A 91 5.17 3.55 4.43
CA ARG A 91 3.76 3.17 4.22
C ARG A 91 3.07 2.74 5.52
N ILE A 92 3.78 2.04 6.39
CA ILE A 92 3.26 1.65 7.72
C ILE A 92 3.04 2.90 8.58
N SER A 93 4.01 3.81 8.60
CA SER A 93 3.91 5.09 9.32
C SER A 93 2.75 5.92 8.80
N ASP A 94 2.63 6.11 7.49
CA ASP A 94 1.52 6.84 6.85
C ASP A 94 0.15 6.28 7.27
N MET A 95 0.00 4.95 7.26
CA MET A 95 -1.24 4.30 7.70
C MET A 95 -1.51 4.52 9.18
N SER A 96 -0.48 4.45 10.03
CA SER A 96 -0.60 4.70 11.47
C SER A 96 -1.06 6.13 11.74
N THR A 97 -0.43 7.11 11.08
CA THR A 97 -0.80 8.53 11.19
C THR A 97 -2.22 8.74 10.72
N ASN A 98 -2.62 8.13 9.60
CA ASN A 98 -3.98 8.29 9.09
C ASN A 98 -5.04 7.72 10.04
N ILE A 99 -4.77 6.57 10.67
CA ILE A 99 -5.67 5.99 11.69
C ILE A 99 -5.75 6.92 12.89
N LEU A 100 -4.62 7.44 13.37
CA LEU A 100 -4.59 8.40 14.49
C LEU A 100 -5.43 9.64 14.18
N GLU A 101 -5.26 10.24 13.00
CA GLU A 101 -6.03 11.40 12.59
C GLU A 101 -7.53 11.10 12.47
N GLN A 102 -7.92 9.89 12.01
CA GLN A 102 -9.32 9.48 11.98
C GLN A 102 -9.91 9.41 13.39
N VAL A 103 -9.20 8.78 14.32
CA VAL A 103 -9.63 8.67 15.72
C VAL A 103 -9.75 10.05 16.36
N ILE A 104 -8.79 10.95 16.14
CA ILE A 104 -8.85 12.33 16.66
C ILE A 104 -10.08 13.05 16.12
N ARG A 105 -10.31 12.99 14.79
CA ARG A 105 -11.48 13.63 14.18
C ARG A 105 -12.80 13.08 14.72
N GLU A 106 -12.86 11.77 14.96
CA GLU A 106 -14.04 11.15 15.57
C GLU A 106 -14.25 11.66 16.99
N LEU A 107 -13.21 11.67 17.83
CA LEU A 107 -13.26 12.20 19.19
C LEU A 107 -13.69 13.66 19.24
N ASP A 108 -13.11 14.52 18.40
CA ASP A 108 -13.45 15.94 18.30
C ASP A 108 -14.91 16.17 17.86
N SER A 109 -15.48 15.24 17.08
CA SER A 109 -16.86 15.30 16.63
C SER A 109 -17.88 14.78 17.65
N THR A 110 -17.42 14.11 18.71
CA THR A 110 -18.33 13.53 19.71
C THR A 110 -18.91 14.62 20.62
N PRO A 111 -20.26 14.69 20.78
CA PRO A 111 -20.89 15.69 21.64
C PRO A 111 -20.86 15.31 23.14
N PHE A 112 -20.38 14.10 23.47
CA PHE A 112 -20.37 13.58 24.82
C PHE A 112 -18.94 13.63 25.39
N PRO A 113 -18.77 13.98 26.69
CA PRO A 113 -17.47 13.89 27.33
C PRO A 113 -17.02 12.44 27.38
N PHE A 114 -15.77 12.19 26.99
CA PHE A 114 -15.12 10.90 27.11
C PHE A 114 -13.98 10.98 28.13
N SER A 115 -13.66 9.84 28.74
CA SER A 115 -12.51 9.69 29.62
C SER A 115 -11.61 8.60 29.07
N MET A 116 -10.30 8.86 28.97
CA MET A 116 -9.31 7.86 28.56
C MET A 116 -8.66 7.28 29.82
N GLN A 117 -8.81 5.98 30.04
CA GLN A 117 -8.08 5.27 31.10
C GLN A 117 -6.78 4.69 30.50
N LEU A 118 -5.66 5.01 31.14
CA LEU A 118 -4.36 4.44 30.82
C LEU A 118 -4.10 3.25 31.76
N ASP A 119 -4.18 2.02 31.24
CA ASP A 119 -3.78 0.81 31.98
C ASP A 119 -2.28 0.54 31.76
N GLU A 120 -1.45 1.03 32.67
CA GLU A 120 -0.03 0.71 32.69
C GLU A 120 0.20 -0.64 33.37
N LYS A 121 0.21 -1.72 32.59
CA LYS A 121 0.73 -3.01 33.07
C LYS A 121 2.21 -3.14 32.75
N LEU A 122 3.02 -3.08 33.79
CA LEU A 122 4.45 -3.41 33.75
C LEU A 122 4.64 -4.95 33.72
N ASN A 123 4.29 -5.59 32.61
CA ASN A 123 4.92 -6.83 32.18
C ASN A 123 4.75 -7.04 30.66
N SER A 124 5.74 -7.69 30.07
CA SER A 124 5.87 -7.92 28.65
C SER A 124 4.63 -8.56 28.01
N SER A 125 4.03 -7.86 27.03
CA SER A 125 3.37 -8.40 25.82
C SER A 125 1.87 -8.28 25.59
N SER A 126 1.08 -7.49 26.32
CA SER A 126 -0.31 -7.26 25.87
C SER A 126 -1.00 -6.02 26.45
N PHE A 127 -1.14 -4.98 25.61
CA PHE A 127 -2.08 -3.87 25.85
C PHE A 127 -3.46 -4.27 25.34
N LYS A 128 -4.48 -4.22 26.20
CA LYS A 128 -5.89 -4.32 25.82
C LYS A 128 -6.54 -2.97 26.06
N LEU A 129 -7.14 -2.40 25.02
CA LEU A 129 -7.98 -1.21 25.14
C LEU A 129 -9.43 -1.70 25.37
N ILE A 130 -10.06 -1.23 26.44
CA ILE A 130 -11.50 -1.40 26.70
C ILE A 130 -12.06 0.02 26.82
N CYS A 131 -13.03 0.37 25.99
CA CYS A 131 -13.82 1.59 26.13
C CYS A 131 -15.09 1.25 26.93
N LEU A 132 -15.40 2.07 27.95
CA LEU A 132 -16.72 2.13 28.58
C LEU A 132 -17.51 3.26 27.94
#